data_AF-A0A958B0W8-F1
#
_entry.id   AF-A0A958B0W8-F1
#
_cell.length_a   1.000
_cell.length_b   1.000
_cell.length_c   1.000
_cell.angle_alpha   90.00
_cell.angle_beta   90.00
_cell.angle_gamma   90.00
#
_symmetry.space_group_name_H-M   'P 1'
#
loop_
_entity.id
_entity.type
_entity.pdbx_description
1 polymer ?
#
loop_
_entity_poly.entity_id
_entity_poly.type
_entity_poly.pdbx_seq_one_letter_code
_entity_poly.pdbx_strand_id
1 'polypeptide(L)' 'MKPFAHWAIHKQQKIRIVRRDGSEIHGELVGPDGFARQFVYDPRMQRLTIGDGNDRRILVLDDYGFEQ' A
#
# COMPACT_ATOMS: atom_id res chain seq x y z
N MET A 1 36.49 -0.96 -19.44
CA MET A 1 35.98 -0.65 -18.09
C MET A 1 34.47 -0.45 -18.22
N LYS A 2 33.63 -1.37 -17.72
CA LYS A 2 32.16 -1.23 -17.71
C LYS A 2 31.73 -0.67 -16.35
N PRO A 3 30.86 0.34 -16.27
CA PRO A 3 30.27 0.72 -15.00
C PRO A 3 29.20 -0.30 -14.65
N PHE A 4 29.45 -1.18 -13.68
CA PHE A 4 28.41 -1.99 -13.06
C PHE A 4 27.80 -1.21 -11.90
N ALA A 5 27.13 -0.10 -12.19
CA ALA A 5 26.18 0.45 -11.26
C ALA A 5 24.89 -0.39 -11.36
N HIS A 6 24.89 -1.56 -10.71
CA HIS A 6 23.64 -2.29 -10.48
C HIS A 6 22.99 -1.63 -9.27
N TRP A 7 22.05 -0.72 -9.49
CA TRP A 7 21.20 -0.27 -8.40
C TRP A 7 20.30 -1.45 -8.00
N ALA A 8 20.75 -2.21 -7.00
CA ALA A 8 19.91 -3.23 -6.40
C ALA A 8 18.77 -2.53 -5.65
N ILE A 9 17.55 -2.61 -6.19
CA ILE A 9 16.35 -2.16 -5.50
C ILE A 9 16.10 -3.16 -4.36
N HIS A 10 16.66 -2.88 -3.18
CA HIS A 10 16.69 -3.83 -2.07
C HIS A 10 15.36 -3.98 -1.32
N LYS A 11 14.38 -3.10 -1.56
CA LYS A 11 13.07 -3.11 -0.87
C LYS A 11 11.96 -2.59 -1.78
N GLN A 12 11.61 -3.37 -2.80
CA GLN A 12 10.49 -3.02 -3.67
C GLN A 12 9.18 -3.35 -2.94
N GLN A 13 8.38 -2.33 -2.65
CA GLN A 13 6.97 -2.48 -2.36
C GLN A 13 6.20 -2.20 -3.64
N LYS A 14 5.17 -3.00 -3.93
CA LYS A 14 4.30 -2.77 -5.09
C LYS A 14 2.90 -2.44 -4.59
N ILE A 15 2.35 -1.35 -5.10
CA ILE A 15 0.95 -0.99 -4.90
C ILE A 15 0.22 -1.26 -6.20
N ARG A 16 -0.86 -2.05 -6.13
CA ARG A 16 -1.76 -2.28 -7.26
C ARG A 16 -3.14 -1.76 -6.90
N ILE A 17 -3.67 -0.86 -7.71
CA ILE A 17 -5.07 -0.43 -7.60
C ILE A 17 -5.90 -1.42 -8.43
N VAL A 18 -6.82 -2.11 -7.77
CA VAL A 18 -7.68 -3.13 -8.39
C VAL A 18 -9.01 -2.51 -8.81
N ARG A 19 -9.59 -1.66 -7.97
CA ARG A 19 -10.87 -1.00 -8.23
C ARG A 19 -10.91 0.37 -7.57
N ARG A 20 -11.62 1.29 -8.21
CA ARG A 20 -12.09 2.53 -7.59
C ARG A 20 -13.60 2.56 -7.72
N ASP A 21 -14.30 2.59 -6.60
CA ASP A 21 -15.70 3.01 -6.59
C ASP A 21 -15.77 4.47 -6.12
N GLY A 22 -16.93 5.12 -6.26
CA GLY A 22 -17.07 6.54 -5.95
C GLY A 22 -16.81 6.90 -4.47
N SER A 23 -16.65 5.91 -3.60
CA SER A 23 -16.46 6.05 -2.15
C SER A 23 -15.15 5.48 -1.64
N GLU A 24 -14.56 4.49 -2.32
CA GLU A 24 -13.44 3.69 -1.83
C GLU A 24 -12.50 3.31 -2.98
N ILE A 25 -11.22 3.17 -2.62
CA ILE A 25 -10.17 2.65 -3.48
C ILE A 25 -9.73 1.30 -2.92
N HIS A 26 -9.86 0.26 -3.73
CA HIS A 26 -9.48 -1.10 -3.38
C HIS A 26 -8.19 -1.49 -4.11
N GLY A 27 -7.29 -2.17 -3.42
CA GLY A 27 -6.04 -2.60 -4.02
C GLY A 27 -5.28 -3.65 -3.22
N GLU A 28 -4.04 -3.86 -3.64
CA GLU A 28 -3.12 -4.80 -3.02
C GLU A 28 -1.77 -4.13 -2.78
N LEU A 29 -1.21 -4.34 -1.59
CA LEU A 29 0.14 -3.97 -1.20
C LEU A 29 0.99 -5.24 -1.14
N VAL A 30 1.95 -5.36 -2.05
CA VAL A 30 2.96 -6.42 -2.01
C VAL A 30 4.14 -5.94 -1.21
N GLY A 31 4.36 -6.59 -0.06
CA GLY A 31 5.47 -6.30 0.83
C GLY A 31 6.80 -6.87 0.33
N PRO A 32 7.91 -6.57 1.02
CA PRO A 32 9.23 -7.16 0.73
C PRO A 32 9.27 -8.68 0.92
N ASP A 33 8.32 -9.22 1.68
CA ASP A 33 8.08 -10.66 1.86
C ASP A 33 7.41 -11.33 0.66
N GLY A 34 7.02 -10.55 -0.36
CA GLY A 34 6.36 -11.04 -1.57
C GLY A 34 4.86 -11.32 -1.39
N PHE A 35 4.33 -11.17 -0.17
CA PHE A 35 2.90 -11.40 0.09
C PHE A 35 2.08 -10.17 -0.30
N ALA A 36 1.04 -10.40 -1.09
CA ALA A 36 0.03 -9.40 -1.42
C ALA A 36 -0.99 -9.31 -0.29
N ARG A 37 -1.14 -8.12 0.29
CA ARG A 37 -2.17 -7.82 1.30
C ARG A 37 -3.20 -6.90 0.67
N GLN A 38 -4.48 -7.23 0.80
CA GLN A 38 -5.55 -6.35 0.32
C GLN A 38 -5.55 -5.04 1.11
N PHE A 39 -5.95 -3.96 0.47
CA PHE A 39 -6.24 -2.71 1.16
C PHE A 39 -7.53 -2.07 0.63
N VAL A 40 -8.17 -1.32 1.51
CA VAL A 40 -9.29 -0.42 1.19
C VAL A 40 -8.96 0.95 1.74
N TYR A 41 -9.04 1.96 0.88
CA TYR A 41 -8.85 3.36 1.25
C TYR A 41 -10.15 4.14 1.07
N ASP A 42 -10.65 4.72 2.15
CA ASP A 42 -11.74 5.69 2.14
C ASP A 42 -11.14 7.12 2.15
N PRO A 43 -11.20 7.86 1.03
CA PRO A 43 -10.67 9.21 0.94
C PRO A 43 -11.48 10.25 1.72
N ARG A 44 -12.75 10.00 2.07
CA ARG A 44 -13.58 10.94 2.84
C ARG A 44 -13.20 10.90 4.32
N MET A 45 -12.88 9.70 4.81
CA MET A 45 -12.43 9.49 6.19
C MET A 45 -10.90 9.50 6.34
N GLN A 46 -10.17 9.66 5.23
CA GLN A 46 -8.71 9.49 5.16
C GLN A 46 -8.26 8.17 5.82
N ARG A 47 -9.04 7.09 5.63
CA ARG A 47 -8.85 5.84 6.36
C ARG A 47 -8.32 4.75 5.43
N LEU A 48 -7.14 4.23 5.74
CA LEU A 48 -6.52 3.11 5.04
C LEU A 48 -6.63 1.83 5.90
N THR A 49 -7.32 0.83 5.39
CA THR A 49 -7.37 -0.51 5.97
C THR A 49 -6.51 -1.45 5.16
N ILE A 50 -5.58 -2.18 5.78
CA ILE A 50 -4.67 -3.14 5.13
C ILE A 50 -4.85 -4.51 5.78
N GLY A 51 -4.93 -5.56 4.98
CA GLY A 51 -5.14 -6.93 5.42
C GLY A 51 -6.61 -7.27 5.68
N ASP A 52 -6.85 -8.52 6.07
CA ASP A 52 -8.15 -9.08 6.39
C ASP A 52 -8.14 -9.76 7.77
N GLY A 53 -9.34 -10.05 8.31
CA GLY A 53 -9.50 -10.77 9.57
C GLY A 53 -8.77 -10.13 10.76
N ASN A 54 -8.01 -10.96 11.50
CA ASN A 54 -7.28 -10.57 12.70
C ASN A 54 -5.96 -9.84 12.42
N ASP A 55 -5.42 -9.95 11.20
CA ASP A 55 -4.16 -9.30 10.80
C ASP A 55 -4.40 -7.94 10.14
N ARG A 56 -5.64 -7.43 10.26
CA ARG A 56 -6.06 -6.15 9.70
C ARG A 56 -5.45 -4.99 10.50
N ARG A 57 -4.75 -4.11 9.79
CA ARG A 57 -4.29 -2.82 10.30
C ARG A 57 -5.20 -1.71 9.76
N ILE A 58 -5.59 -0.76 10.62
CA ILE A 58 -6.39 0.40 10.25
C ILE A 58 -5.58 1.65 10.57
N LEU A 59 -5.46 2.53 9.60
CA LEU A 59 -4.72 3.80 9.69
C LEU A 59 -5.68 4.93 9.38
N VAL A 60 -5.66 5.97 10.22
CA VAL A 60 -6.24 7.27 9.89
C VAL A 60 -5.09 8.16 9.47
N LEU A 61 -5.19 8.70 8.27
CA LEU A 61 -4.16 9.50 7.64
C LEU A 61 -4.47 10.99 7.80
N ASP A 62 -3.45 11.82 7.73
CA ASP A 62 -3.59 13.25 7.53
C ASP A 62 -3.67 13.62 6.02
N ASP A 63 -3.77 14.91 5.73
CA ASP A 63 -3.83 15.45 4.36
C ASP A 63 -2.56 15.14 3.53
N TYR A 64 -1.46 14.78 4.18
CA TYR A 64 -0.19 14.42 3.55
C TYR A 64 0.00 12.90 3.42
N GLY A 65 -0.93 12.10 3.95
CA GLY A 65 -0.91 10.64 3.91
C GLY A 65 -0.10 9.99 5.03
N PHE A 66 0.26 10.71 6.09
CA PHE A 66 0.91 10.16 7.28
C PHE A 66 -0.12 9.68 8.31
N GLU A 67 0.21 8.61 9.03
CA GLU A 67 -0.58 8.15 10.17
C GLU A 67 -0.55 9.20 11.28
N GLN A 68 -1.73 9.58 11.78
CA GLN A 68 -1.90 10.49 12.92
C GLN A 68 -1.65 9.81 14.26
#